data_AF-A0A059DVQ2-F1
#
_entry.id   AF-A0A059DVQ2-F1
#
_cell.length_a   1.000
_cell.length_b   1.000
_cell.length_c   1.000
_cell.angle_alpha   90.00
_cell.angle_beta   90.00
_cell.angle_gamma   90.00
#
_symmetry.space_group_name_H-M   'P 1'
#
loop_
_entity.id
_entity.type
_entity.pdbx_description
1 polymer ?
#
loop_
_entity_poly.entity_id
_entity_poly.type
_entity_poly.pdbx_seq_one_letter_code
_entity_poly.pdbx_strand_id
1 'polypeptide(L)'
;MRIKFGRMIRPLACGVAAAALCGGALAQTFTFESTSEEPTTLGASTPEGSVAGAYWTGASTVTQADGTVSNSTFTCVSTSQPPRDSIFMVHGVCDGTGPEGDYTVYSGCNILNPEAGEMSCVGGLIGKSGDYEGRRGVLTIHSKGSASVGTGQWFE
;
A
#
# COMPACT_ATOMS: atom_id res chain seq x y z
N MET A 1 3.59 -70.69 -16.15
CA MET A 1 3.11 -69.76 -15.10
C MET A 1 2.14 -68.78 -15.75
N ARG A 2 0.84 -68.86 -15.43
CA ARG A 2 -0.21 -68.00 -15.98
C ARG A 2 -0.34 -66.74 -15.12
N ILE A 3 -0.34 -65.56 -15.73
CA ILE A 3 -1.12 -64.41 -15.26
C ILE A 3 -1.82 -63.77 -16.46
N LYS A 4 -3.09 -63.43 -16.24
CA LYS A 4 -4.18 -63.22 -17.19
C LYS A 4 -4.46 -61.72 -17.42
N PHE A 5 -4.89 -61.43 -18.65
CA PHE A 5 -5.99 -60.55 -19.08
C PHE A 5 -6.03 -59.04 -18.77
N GLY A 6 -6.33 -58.31 -19.86
CA GLY A 6 -7.33 -57.24 -19.89
C GLY A 6 -6.77 -55.88 -20.27
N ARG A 7 -7.41 -55.01 -21.05
CA ARG A 7 -8.68 -55.03 -21.80
C ARG A 7 -8.63 -53.77 -22.66
N MET A 8 -8.92 -53.90 -23.95
CA MET A 8 -9.00 -52.79 -24.90
C MET A 8 -10.37 -52.09 -24.73
N ILE A 9 -10.41 -50.79 -24.45
CA ILE A 9 -11.62 -49.94 -24.63
C ILE A 9 -11.19 -48.57 -25.21
N ARG A 10 -11.95 -48.16 -26.22
CA ARG A 10 -11.83 -47.01 -27.14
C ARG A 10 -12.23 -45.65 -26.50
N PRO A 11 -11.99 -44.51 -27.19
CA PRO A 11 -11.84 -43.18 -26.60
C PRO A 11 -13.18 -42.51 -26.28
N LEU A 12 -13.18 -41.66 -25.24
CA LEU A 12 -14.22 -40.66 -25.02
C LEU A 12 -13.60 -39.27 -25.14
N ALA A 13 -13.98 -38.55 -26.20
CA ALA A 13 -13.90 -37.10 -26.20
C ALA A 13 -14.90 -36.58 -25.14
N CYS A 14 -14.39 -35.93 -24.10
CA CYS A 14 -15.18 -35.09 -23.21
C CYS A 14 -14.49 -33.73 -23.19
N GLY A 15 -15.10 -32.76 -23.89
CA GLY A 15 -14.70 -31.37 -23.81
C GLY A 15 -14.76 -30.89 -22.37
N VAL A 16 -13.63 -30.43 -21.86
CA VAL A 16 -13.62 -29.58 -20.68
C VAL A 16 -13.74 -28.16 -21.19
N ALA A 17 -14.97 -27.65 -21.19
CA ALA A 17 -15.19 -26.21 -21.18
C ALA A 17 -14.50 -25.69 -19.91
N ALA A 18 -13.33 -25.08 -20.07
CA ALA A 18 -12.71 -24.32 -18.99
C ALA A 18 -13.65 -23.14 -18.71
N ALA A 19 -14.41 -23.25 -17.63
CA ALA A 19 -15.30 -22.23 -17.14
C ALA A 19 -14.54 -20.90 -17.04
N ALA A 20 -15.09 -19.88 -17.66
CA ALA A 20 -14.69 -18.50 -17.47
C ALA A 20 -14.79 -18.17 -15.97
N LEU A 21 -13.66 -18.21 -15.26
CA LEU A 21 -13.49 -17.58 -13.95
C LEU A 21 -13.17 -16.09 -14.17
N CYS A 22 -14.05 -15.38 -14.87
CA CYS A 22 -14.06 -13.92 -14.90
C CYS A 22 -15.34 -13.48 -14.19
N GLY A 23 -15.23 -12.93 -12.99
CA GLY A 23 -16.39 -12.27 -12.37
C GLY A 23 -16.31 -12.13 -10.86
N GLY A 24 -15.51 -11.18 -10.38
CA GLY A 24 -15.72 -10.51 -9.09
C GLY A 24 -14.66 -10.79 -8.02
N ALA A 25 -13.53 -10.06 -8.02
CA ALA A 25 -12.63 -9.95 -6.84
C ALA A 25 -11.49 -8.92 -6.93
N LEU A 26 -11.55 -7.85 -7.76
CA LEU A 26 -10.44 -6.85 -7.86
C LEU A 26 -10.87 -5.37 -7.82
N ALA A 27 -12.15 -5.05 -7.57
CA ALA A 27 -12.64 -3.66 -7.57
C ALA A 27 -12.14 -2.80 -6.39
N GLN A 28 -11.19 -3.28 -5.60
CA GLN A 28 -10.68 -2.61 -4.40
C GLN A 28 -9.20 -2.23 -4.48
N THR A 29 -8.54 -2.48 -5.63
CA THR A 29 -7.19 -1.98 -5.87
C THR A 29 -7.24 -0.53 -6.35
N PHE A 30 -6.22 0.24 -6.00
CA PHE A 30 -6.09 1.63 -6.39
C PHE A 30 -4.64 2.01 -6.65
N THR A 31 -4.46 3.09 -7.40
CA THR A 31 -3.19 3.81 -7.51
C THR A 31 -3.37 5.21 -6.97
N PHE A 32 -2.30 5.81 -6.49
CA PHE A 32 -2.35 7.21 -6.07
C PHE A 32 -1.09 7.96 -6.46
N GLU A 33 -1.27 9.26 -6.63
CA GLU A 33 -0.21 10.26 -6.67
C GLU A 33 -0.48 11.26 -5.57
N SER A 34 0.57 11.78 -4.94
CA SER A 34 0.43 12.76 -3.87
C SER A 34 1.55 13.79 -3.88
N THR A 35 1.23 14.97 -3.38
CA THR A 35 2.18 16.05 -3.12
C THR A 35 2.07 16.51 -1.68
N SER A 36 3.20 16.70 -1.03
CA SER A 36 3.30 17.18 0.35
C SER A 36 3.85 18.60 0.42
N GLU A 37 3.39 19.34 1.43
CA GLU A 37 4.04 20.57 1.86
C GLU A 37 5.39 20.29 2.53
N GLU A 38 6.19 21.33 2.73
CA GLU A 38 7.49 21.21 3.40
C GLU A 38 7.29 20.70 4.85
N PRO A 39 7.96 19.60 5.25
CA PRO A 39 7.77 19.05 6.58
C PRO A 39 8.31 19.96 7.69
N THR A 40 7.56 20.08 8.79
CA THR A 40 8.08 20.61 10.05
C THR A 40 8.82 19.50 10.78
N THR A 41 10.15 19.62 10.89
CA THR A 41 11.00 18.61 11.52
C THR A 41 11.39 18.98 12.95
N LEU A 42 11.43 17.99 13.83
CA LEU A 42 11.91 18.08 15.20
C LEU A 42 12.96 16.99 15.42
N GLY A 43 13.96 17.24 16.25
CA GLY A 43 14.95 16.20 16.55
C GLY A 43 16.27 16.73 17.08
N ALA A 44 17.18 15.79 17.31
CA ALA A 44 18.54 16.04 17.72
C ALA A 44 19.48 15.01 17.10
N SER A 45 20.71 15.42 16.84
CA SER A 45 21.80 14.55 16.44
C SER A 45 22.77 14.37 17.61
N THR A 46 23.08 13.12 17.93
CA THR A 46 24.12 12.75 18.89
C THR A 46 25.21 11.93 18.18
N PRO A 47 26.39 11.72 18.80
CA PRO A 47 27.42 10.84 18.26
C PRO A 47 26.93 9.40 18.00
N GLU A 48 25.90 8.95 18.72
CA GLU A 48 25.30 7.61 18.60
C GLU A 48 24.22 7.53 17.50
N GLY A 49 23.77 8.67 16.98
CA GLY A 49 22.82 8.77 15.87
C GLY A 49 21.84 9.94 16.00
N SER A 50 21.00 10.12 14.98
CA SER A 50 19.98 11.17 14.96
C SER A 50 18.59 10.61 15.25
N VAL A 51 17.91 11.21 16.22
CA VAL A 51 16.47 11.02 16.45
C VAL A 51 15.73 12.16 15.76
N ALA A 52 14.76 11.82 14.93
CA ALA A 52 13.96 12.80 14.20
C ALA A 52 12.49 12.42 14.21
N GLY A 53 11.64 13.45 14.27
CA GLY A 53 10.23 13.37 13.94
C GLY A 53 9.87 14.44 12.92
N ALA A 54 8.85 14.19 12.12
CA ALA A 54 8.35 15.16 11.16
C ALA A 54 6.82 15.20 11.17
N TYR A 55 6.27 16.38 10.91
CA TYR A 55 4.85 16.64 10.68
C TYR A 55 4.68 17.32 9.32
N TRP A 56 3.74 16.88 8.51
CA TRP A 56 3.44 17.52 7.23
C TRP A 56 2.00 17.26 6.80
N THR A 57 1.53 18.09 5.87
CA THR A 57 0.23 17.97 5.21
C THR A 57 0.42 17.79 3.71
N GLY A 58 -0.63 17.37 3.02
CA GLY A 58 -0.61 17.27 1.57
C GLY A 58 -1.95 16.88 0.98
N ALA A 59 -1.91 16.60 -0.32
CA ALA A 59 -3.05 16.15 -1.10
C ALA A 59 -2.67 14.94 -1.95
N SER A 60 -3.65 14.09 -2.21
CA SER A 60 -3.50 12.91 -3.06
C SER A 60 -4.67 12.77 -4.01
N THR A 61 -4.36 12.39 -5.24
CA THR A 61 -5.32 11.91 -6.23
C THR A 61 -5.27 10.40 -6.25
N VAL A 62 -6.41 9.76 -6.01
CA VAL A 62 -6.58 8.31 -5.99
C VAL A 62 -7.38 7.91 -7.22
N THR A 63 -6.89 6.90 -7.93
CA THR A 63 -7.58 6.28 -9.06
C THR A 63 -7.90 4.84 -8.69
N GLN A 64 -9.18 4.54 -8.58
CA GLN A 64 -9.70 3.21 -8.29
C GLN A 64 -9.61 2.32 -9.54
N ALA A 65 -9.69 1.00 -9.36
CA ALA A 65 -9.61 0.03 -10.46
C ALA A 65 -10.71 0.19 -11.53
N ASP A 66 -11.86 0.76 -11.17
CA ASP A 66 -12.96 1.05 -12.09
C ASP A 66 -12.75 2.36 -12.89
N GLY A 67 -11.63 3.06 -12.64
CA GLY A 67 -11.30 4.35 -13.26
C GLY A 67 -11.88 5.55 -12.53
N THR A 68 -12.62 5.36 -11.43
CA THR A 68 -13.08 6.46 -10.58
C THR A 68 -11.89 7.18 -9.99
N VAL A 69 -11.93 8.51 -10.05
CA VAL A 69 -10.88 9.38 -9.51
C VAL A 69 -11.45 10.22 -8.38
N SER A 70 -10.77 10.22 -7.24
CA SER A 70 -11.10 11.06 -6.09
C SER A 70 -9.86 11.79 -5.57
N ASN A 71 -10.10 12.93 -4.93
CA ASN A 71 -9.05 13.71 -4.30
C ASN A 71 -9.24 13.65 -2.78
N SER A 72 -8.15 13.42 -2.07
CA SER A 72 -8.09 13.45 -0.61
C SER A 72 -7.00 14.41 -0.13
N THR A 73 -7.15 14.93 1.07
CA THR A 73 -6.08 15.60 1.81
C THR A 73 -5.59 14.70 2.91
N PHE A 74 -4.37 14.91 3.38
CA PHE A 74 -3.83 14.15 4.49
C PHE A 74 -2.97 15.01 5.42
N THR A 75 -2.85 14.52 6.65
CA THR A 75 -1.94 15.00 7.67
C THR A 75 -1.12 13.82 8.17
N CYS A 76 0.19 13.97 8.21
CA CYS A 76 1.12 12.90 8.53
C CYS A 76 2.04 13.28 9.69
N VAL A 77 2.44 12.26 10.43
CA VAL A 77 3.57 12.29 11.35
C VAL A 77 4.51 11.12 11.04
N SER A 78 5.80 11.33 11.26
CA SER A 78 6.78 10.23 11.23
C SER A 78 7.80 10.35 12.32
N THR A 79 8.44 9.22 12.62
CA THR A 79 9.58 9.14 13.54
C THR A 79 10.66 8.22 12.97
N SER A 80 11.91 8.56 13.28
CA SER A 80 13.11 7.76 13.06
C SER A 80 13.92 7.79 14.34
N GLN A 81 14.22 6.62 14.90
CA GLN A 81 15.06 6.49 16.09
C GLN A 81 16.16 5.46 15.81
N PRO A 82 17.43 5.75 16.13
CA PRO A 82 18.48 4.76 16.20
C PRO A 82 18.28 3.82 17.41
N PRO A 83 18.85 2.61 17.41
CA PRO A 83 19.56 2.00 16.28
C PRO A 83 18.60 1.64 15.13
N ARG A 84 19.08 1.78 13.89
CA ARG A 84 18.32 1.40 12.66
C ARG A 84 18.47 -0.09 12.35
N ASP A 85 18.52 -0.92 13.38
CA ASP A 85 18.56 -2.39 13.32
C ASP A 85 17.17 -3.02 13.14
N SER A 86 16.16 -2.19 12.84
CA SER A 86 14.81 -2.56 12.44
C SER A 86 14.67 -2.73 10.92
N ILE A 87 13.60 -3.42 10.50
CA ILE A 87 13.24 -3.62 9.07
C ILE A 87 12.98 -2.28 8.35
N PHE A 88 12.58 -1.24 9.09
CA PHE A 88 12.27 0.09 8.57
C PHE A 88 13.02 1.17 9.34
N MET A 89 13.59 2.14 8.61
CA MET A 89 14.34 3.27 9.18
C MET A 89 13.41 4.39 9.66
N VAL A 90 12.23 4.51 9.07
CA VAL A 90 11.23 5.54 9.39
C VAL A 90 9.87 4.86 9.55
N HIS A 91 9.10 5.26 10.55
CA HIS A 91 7.71 4.85 10.73
C HIS A 91 6.82 6.08 10.59
N GLY A 92 5.78 5.97 9.77
CA GLY A 92 4.83 7.05 9.49
C GLY A 92 3.40 6.65 9.82
N VAL A 93 2.60 7.64 10.20
CA VAL A 93 1.14 7.53 10.28
C VAL A 93 0.56 8.77 9.62
N CYS A 94 -0.41 8.57 8.73
CA CYS A 94 -1.15 9.63 8.08
C CYS A 94 -2.64 9.42 8.25
N ASP A 95 -3.36 10.48 8.56
CA ASP A 95 -4.81 10.51 8.43
C ASP A 95 -5.17 11.20 7.12
N GLY A 96 -5.99 10.54 6.30
CA GLY A 96 -6.53 11.07 5.08
C GLY A 96 -8.04 11.29 5.17
N THR A 97 -8.52 12.33 4.48
CA THR A 97 -9.93 12.69 4.36
C THR A 97 -10.26 12.95 2.90
N GLY A 98 -11.31 12.33 2.39
CA GLY A 98 -11.79 12.48 1.03
C GLY A 98 -13.30 12.25 0.90
N PRO A 99 -13.86 12.40 -0.30
CA PRO A 99 -15.30 12.24 -0.53
C PRO A 99 -15.82 10.82 -0.27
N GLU A 100 -14.94 9.81 -0.40
CA GLU A 100 -15.25 8.41 -0.15
C GLU A 100 -15.20 8.06 1.35
N GLY A 101 -14.62 8.92 2.20
CA GLY A 101 -14.50 8.70 3.64
C GLY A 101 -13.11 8.98 4.18
N ASP A 102 -12.98 8.85 5.50
CA ASP A 102 -11.72 9.04 6.21
C ASP A 102 -10.97 7.72 6.38
N TYR A 103 -9.65 7.79 6.37
CA TYR A 103 -8.78 6.65 6.54
C TYR A 103 -7.51 7.00 7.30
N THR A 104 -6.81 5.97 7.77
CA THR A 104 -5.46 6.04 8.34
C THR A 104 -4.54 5.14 7.54
N VAL A 105 -3.39 5.68 7.14
CA VAL A 105 -2.24 4.93 6.64
C VAL A 105 -1.23 4.80 7.78
N TYR A 106 -0.68 3.61 8.00
CA TYR A 106 0.52 3.43 8.81
C TYR A 106 1.56 2.71 7.97
N SER A 107 2.79 3.20 7.97
CA SER A 107 3.84 2.72 7.07
C SER A 107 5.19 2.59 7.75
N GLY A 108 5.97 1.64 7.25
CA GLY A 108 7.40 1.54 7.49
C GLY A 108 8.15 1.83 6.20
N CYS A 109 9.16 2.69 6.27
CA CYS A 109 9.93 3.15 5.12
C CYS A 109 11.43 2.87 5.26
N ASN A 110 12.07 2.64 4.13
CA ASN A 110 13.52 2.62 4.00
C ASN A 110 13.97 3.79 3.13
N ILE A 111 15.03 4.47 3.59
CA ILE A 111 15.64 5.58 2.86
C ILE A 111 16.51 4.98 1.75
N LEU A 112 16.22 5.36 0.50
CA LEU A 112 16.95 4.91 -0.68
C LEU A 112 18.04 5.93 -1.06
N ASN A 113 17.70 7.22 -1.00
CA ASN A 113 18.63 8.32 -1.22
C ASN A 113 18.28 9.51 -0.32
N PRO A 114 19.06 9.78 0.75
CA PRO A 114 18.77 10.86 1.68
C PRO A 114 18.89 12.25 1.05
N GLU A 115 19.83 12.46 0.12
CA GLU A 115 20.04 13.77 -0.52
C GLU A 115 18.88 14.16 -1.44
N ALA A 116 18.24 13.16 -2.06
CA ALA A 116 17.07 13.35 -2.92
C ALA A 116 15.73 13.27 -2.17
N GLY A 117 15.75 13.04 -0.85
CA GLY A 117 14.54 12.76 -0.07
C GLY A 117 13.78 11.53 -0.58
N GLU A 118 14.50 10.51 -1.06
CA GLU A 118 13.92 9.34 -1.71
C GLU A 118 13.75 8.17 -0.73
N MET A 119 12.54 7.64 -0.66
CA MET A 119 12.17 6.54 0.23
C MET A 119 11.23 5.56 -0.47
N SER A 120 11.22 4.33 0.02
CA SER A 120 10.16 3.38 -0.31
C SER A 120 9.57 2.79 0.96
N CYS A 121 8.25 2.69 0.98
CA CYS A 121 7.48 2.27 2.13
C CYS A 121 6.51 1.15 1.77
N VAL A 122 6.17 0.38 2.79
CA VAL A 122 5.02 -0.52 2.80
C VAL A 122 4.18 -0.20 4.02
N GLY A 123 2.87 -0.32 3.89
CA GLY A 123 1.97 0.06 4.96
C GLY A 123 0.64 -0.66 4.94
N GLY A 124 -0.15 -0.39 5.97
CA GLY A 124 -1.54 -0.80 6.07
C GLY A 124 -2.48 0.39 6.05
N LEU A 125 -3.75 0.06 5.81
CA LEU A 125 -4.86 1.00 5.76
C LEU A 125 -5.92 0.61 6.80
N ILE A 126 -6.53 1.62 7.41
CA ILE A 126 -7.69 1.48 8.30
C ILE A 126 -8.73 2.50 7.85
N GLY A 127 -9.90 2.04 7.41
CA GLY A 127 -11.00 2.93 7.08
C GLY A 127 -11.80 3.32 8.33
N LYS A 128 -12.05 4.62 8.48
CA LYS A 128 -12.65 5.22 9.68
C LYS A 128 -14.10 5.65 9.47
N SER A 129 -14.48 6.01 8.25
CA SER A 129 -15.83 6.50 7.91
C SER A 129 -16.12 6.32 6.42
N GLY A 130 -17.37 6.57 6.03
CA GLY A 130 -17.81 6.54 4.63
C GLY A 130 -17.73 5.14 4.03
N ASP A 131 -17.35 5.07 2.75
CA ASP A 131 -17.21 3.83 2.00
C ASP A 131 -16.07 2.96 2.52
N TYR A 132 -15.14 3.54 3.28
CA TYR A 132 -14.02 2.81 3.88
C TYR A 132 -14.35 2.25 5.26
N GLU A 133 -15.46 2.62 5.91
CA GLU A 133 -15.73 2.25 7.30
C GLU A 133 -15.64 0.73 7.53
N GLY A 134 -14.81 0.33 8.50
CA GLY A 134 -14.58 -1.08 8.84
C GLY A 134 -13.61 -1.82 7.92
N ARG A 135 -13.23 -1.25 6.77
CA ARG A 135 -12.27 -1.86 5.85
C ARG A 135 -10.84 -1.77 6.37
N ARG A 136 -10.04 -2.74 5.95
CA ARG A 136 -8.58 -2.72 6.11
C ARG A 136 -7.92 -2.82 4.76
N GLY A 137 -6.64 -2.54 4.68
CA GLY A 137 -5.93 -2.64 3.41
C GLY A 137 -4.43 -2.61 3.57
N VAL A 138 -3.75 -2.67 2.45
CA VAL A 138 -2.30 -2.53 2.33
C VAL A 138 -1.95 -1.64 1.17
N LEU A 139 -0.78 -1.02 1.23
CA LEU A 139 -0.25 -0.19 0.15
C LEU A 139 1.28 -0.20 0.12
N THR A 140 1.81 0.13 -1.05
CA THR A 140 3.21 0.48 -1.25
C THR A 140 3.30 1.94 -1.64
N ILE A 141 4.38 2.60 -1.21
CA ILE A 141 4.63 4.02 -1.45
C ILE A 141 6.06 4.16 -1.94
N HIS A 142 6.25 4.96 -2.99
CA HIS A 142 7.54 5.47 -3.38
C HIS A 142 7.49 6.99 -3.33
N SER A 143 8.39 7.59 -2.57
CA SER A 143 8.46 9.04 -2.35
C SER A 143 9.79 9.58 -2.84
N LYS A 144 9.76 10.75 -3.45
CA LYS A 144 10.96 11.50 -3.86
C LYS A 144 10.70 13.00 -3.75
N GLY A 145 11.42 13.66 -2.84
CA GLY A 145 11.15 15.04 -2.47
C GLY A 145 9.73 15.17 -1.91
N SER A 146 8.95 16.12 -2.44
CA SER A 146 7.55 16.34 -2.03
C SER A 146 6.53 15.43 -2.74
N ALA A 147 6.94 14.67 -3.76
CA ALA A 147 6.04 13.82 -4.54
C ALA A 147 6.07 12.38 -4.03
N SER A 148 4.93 11.71 -4.05
CA SER A 148 4.85 10.26 -3.86
C SER A 148 3.88 9.62 -4.83
N VAL A 149 4.14 8.36 -5.16
CA VAL A 149 3.28 7.50 -5.97
C VAL A 149 3.15 6.14 -5.31
N GLY A 150 2.07 5.43 -5.58
CA GLY A 150 1.93 4.09 -5.05
C GLY A 150 0.69 3.36 -5.52
N THR A 151 0.52 2.17 -4.98
CA THR A 151 -0.66 1.34 -5.19
C THR A 151 -1.09 0.71 -3.88
N GLY A 152 -2.39 0.49 -3.73
CA GLY A 152 -2.94 -0.18 -2.57
C GLY A 152 -4.15 -1.01 -2.91
N GLN A 153 -4.63 -1.69 -1.90
CA GLN A 153 -5.83 -2.50 -1.96
C GLN A 153 -6.58 -2.44 -0.64
N TRP A 154 -7.88 -2.21 -0.73
CA TRP A 154 -8.82 -2.42 0.37
C TRP A 154 -9.27 -3.89 0.42
N PHE A 155 -9.65 -4.33 1.62
CA PHE A 155 -10.20 -5.63 1.96
C PHE A 155 -11.48 -5.41 2.77
N GLU A 156 -12.50 -6.22 2.46
CA GLU A 156 -13.78 -6.30 3.20
C GLU A 156 -13.68 -7.19 4.44
#